data_AF-A0A2U8JDD8-F1
#
_entry.id   AF-A0A2U8JDD8-F1
#
_cell.length_a   1.000
_cell.length_b   1.000
_cell.length_c   1.000
_cell.angle_alpha   90.00
_cell.angle_beta   90.00
_cell.angle_gamma   90.00
#
_symmetry.space_group_name_H-M   'P 1'
#
loop_
_entity.id
_entity.type
_entity.pdbx_description
1 polymer ?
#
loop_
_entity_poly.entity_id
_entity_poly.type
_entity_poly.pdbx_seq_one_letter_code
_entity_poly.pdbx_strand_id
1 'polypeptide(L)'
;FTLLDDRLPAAARAAMVRRTEATVWLGDGGHAPEGVYVPSASADGGRPARPARRARGADVAYVLFTSGSTGQPKGTVIEGDALRRFAAAVSERLELTSRDRWLQVASLGFDVLIEEVLPALTAGAAVCCRANTHALDAEELHSTMVLTGTTVVELSTQYWLEYAHWLDTSGLTTPAELRMVVPGGERMDPRPYREWQARHPAPLAHVYGLTECTVSSTFYTGLLPALAEEVPLGTPLRDVEISVRPDGRPVSDGETGEIHIGGPLLARGFLNDEAATALRFVPDPAAGPGARLYATGDLGRIDTDGQLVGLGRTDDLVKIRGHRLHPGPVERALCEAPGVDQAVVFPDPETGTVLWAFFTPAGPGTAPPAGEAVRLTGAERDALVAPLEARLPDWAVPRVLYRVSVLPKNLHGKIDKRRLATPPAASPQSATPLPSGGALGPDPGEPLRTVLGLFREVLSAPELGADDNFFDT
;
A
#
# COMPACT_ATOMS: atom_id res chain seq x y z
N PHE A 1 14.05 19.31 1.50
CA PHE A 1 15.02 18.21 1.33
C PHE A 1 14.45 17.18 0.36
N THR A 2 15.28 16.27 -0.15
CA THR A 2 14.82 15.05 -0.83
C THR A 2 15.46 13.87 -0.11
N LEU A 3 14.78 12.73 -0.09
CA LEU A 3 15.32 11.50 0.48
C LEU A 3 15.84 10.64 -0.66
N LEU A 4 17.03 10.07 -0.47
CA LEU A 4 17.61 9.05 -1.34
C LEU A 4 17.74 7.78 -0.52
N ASP A 5 16.86 6.83 -0.78
CA ASP A 5 16.92 5.51 -0.19
C ASP A 5 18.00 4.68 -0.92
N ASP A 6 18.94 4.13 -0.16
CA ASP A 6 20.06 3.33 -0.68
C ASP A 6 19.60 1.97 -1.22
N ARG A 7 18.38 1.53 -0.91
CA ARG A 7 17.75 0.35 -1.50
C ARG A 7 17.27 0.59 -2.92
N LEU A 8 17.14 1.84 -3.37
CA LEU A 8 16.75 2.13 -4.75
C LEU A 8 17.88 1.76 -5.73
N PRO A 9 17.54 1.25 -6.93
CA PRO A 9 18.52 1.01 -7.98
C PRO A 9 19.35 2.26 -8.30
N ALA A 10 20.64 2.09 -8.57
CA ALA A 10 21.56 3.21 -8.83
C ALA A 10 21.07 4.15 -9.95
N ALA A 11 20.44 3.61 -11.00
CA ALA A 11 19.87 4.40 -12.09
C ALA A 11 18.70 5.30 -11.63
N ALA A 12 17.84 4.80 -10.73
CA ALA A 12 16.74 5.57 -10.15
C ALA A 12 17.27 6.69 -9.24
N ARG A 13 18.26 6.38 -8.38
CA ARG A 13 18.94 7.38 -7.55
C ARG A 13 19.56 8.47 -8.41
N ALA A 14 20.33 8.10 -9.44
CA ALA A 14 20.95 9.05 -10.37
C ALA A 14 19.92 9.94 -11.09
N ALA A 15 18.75 9.40 -11.45
CA ALA A 15 17.67 10.18 -12.03
C ALA A 15 17.09 11.21 -11.05
N MET A 16 16.84 10.82 -9.80
CA MET A 16 16.38 11.74 -8.73
C MET A 16 17.36 12.87 -8.48
N VAL A 17 18.66 12.55 -8.44
CA VAL A 17 19.75 13.52 -8.24
C VAL A 17 19.77 14.55 -9.37
N ARG A 18 19.73 14.10 -10.63
CA ARG A 18 19.70 15.01 -11.79
C ARG A 18 18.46 15.91 -11.78
N ARG A 19 17.29 15.39 -11.39
CA ARG A 19 16.04 16.16 -11.37
C ARG A 19 15.99 17.19 -10.24
N THR A 20 16.60 16.89 -9.10
CA THR A 20 16.58 17.78 -7.93
C THR A 20 17.62 18.89 -7.98
N GLU A 21 18.65 18.74 -8.83
CA GLU A 21 19.79 19.67 -8.92
C GLU A 21 20.46 19.91 -7.55
N ALA A 22 20.33 18.95 -6.63
CA ALA A 22 20.83 19.09 -5.27
C ALA A 22 22.37 19.11 -5.28
N THR A 23 22.94 20.17 -4.70
CA THR A 23 24.39 20.41 -4.64
C THR A 23 25.04 19.95 -3.34
N VAL A 24 24.23 19.62 -2.33
CA VAL A 24 24.67 19.16 -1.00
C VAL A 24 23.88 17.91 -0.62
N TRP A 25 24.60 16.89 -0.15
CA TRP A 25 24.05 15.64 0.36
C TRP A 25 24.47 15.45 1.82
N LEU A 26 23.51 15.06 2.66
CA LEU A 26 23.74 14.71 4.05
C LEU A 26 23.77 13.19 4.15
N GLY A 27 24.87 12.61 4.65
CA GLY A 27 25.02 11.17 4.74
C GLY A 27 26.45 10.73 5.07
N ASP A 28 26.68 9.42 5.13
CA ASP A 28 27.98 8.80 5.37
C ASP A 28 28.87 8.70 4.11
N GLY A 29 28.32 9.09 2.94
CA GLY A 29 29.02 9.04 1.66
C GLY A 29 29.07 7.67 1.00
N GLY A 30 28.49 6.62 1.60
CA GLY A 30 28.61 5.24 1.11
C GLY A 30 27.81 4.96 -0.17
N HIS A 31 26.71 5.68 -0.41
CA HIS A 31 25.74 5.32 -1.46
C HIS A 31 25.21 6.51 -2.30
N ALA A 32 25.72 7.71 -2.07
CA ALA A 32 25.17 8.93 -2.64
C ALA A 32 25.92 9.35 -3.93
N PRO A 33 25.31 10.19 -4.77
CA PRO A 33 25.90 10.68 -6.03
C PRO A 33 27.13 11.58 -5.83
N GLU A 34 27.86 11.94 -6.89
CA GLU A 34 28.86 13.02 -6.80
C GLU A 34 28.24 14.31 -6.23
N GLY A 35 28.88 14.92 -5.21
CA GLY A 35 28.39 16.12 -4.55
C GLY A 35 29.17 16.50 -3.28
N VAL A 36 28.77 17.59 -2.62
CA VAL A 36 29.34 17.99 -1.33
C VAL A 36 28.66 17.21 -0.21
N TYR A 37 29.48 16.50 0.58
CA TYR A 37 29.01 15.70 1.70
C TYR A 37 29.25 16.41 3.02
N VAL A 38 28.20 16.45 3.85
CA VAL A 38 28.33 16.84 5.26
C VAL A 38 28.13 15.59 6.11
N PRO A 39 29.17 15.10 6.80
CA PRO A 39 29.05 13.94 7.69
C PRO A 39 28.03 14.22 8.80
N SER A 40 27.15 13.24 9.07
CA SER A 40 26.16 13.32 10.15
C SER A 40 26.79 13.54 11.54
N ALA A 41 28.04 13.13 11.72
CA ALA A 41 28.78 13.16 12.99
C ALA A 41 29.36 14.54 13.37
N SER A 42 29.12 15.60 12.60
CA SER A 42 29.60 16.96 12.91
C SER A 42 28.63 17.78 13.79
N ALA A 43 27.60 17.16 14.36
CA ALA A 43 26.79 17.78 15.40
C ALA A 43 27.60 17.87 16.70
N ASP A 44 28.57 18.79 16.72
CA ASP A 44 29.17 19.29 17.94
C ASP A 44 28.02 19.60 18.91
N GLY A 45 28.08 19.10 20.14
CA GLY A 45 27.05 19.27 21.18
C GLY A 45 26.77 20.72 21.61
N GLY A 46 27.07 21.70 20.76
CA GLY A 46 26.65 23.07 20.84
C GLY A 46 25.13 23.21 20.72
N ARG A 47 24.62 24.30 21.30
CA ARG A 47 23.20 24.65 21.16
C ARG A 47 22.87 24.84 19.68
N PRO A 48 21.73 24.32 19.19
CA PRO A 48 21.30 24.54 17.82
C PRO A 48 21.28 26.04 17.53
N ALA A 49 22.12 26.47 16.58
CA ALA A 49 22.13 27.86 16.15
C ALA A 49 20.80 28.15 15.45
N ARG A 50 20.16 29.26 15.84
CA ARG A 50 18.95 29.70 15.14
C ARG A 50 19.36 30.03 13.70
N PRO A 51 18.75 29.42 12.67
CA PRO A 51 19.15 29.68 11.29
C PRO A 51 19.00 31.17 10.98
N ALA A 52 19.99 31.73 10.28
CA ALA A 52 20.03 33.16 9.94
C ALA A 52 18.83 33.60 9.08
N ARG A 53 18.28 32.67 8.29
CA ARG A 53 17.08 32.87 7.49
C ARG A 53 15.96 31.96 7.99
N ARG A 54 14.78 32.54 8.23
CA ARG A 54 13.58 31.76 8.47
C ARG A 54 13.00 31.28 7.13
N ALA A 55 12.68 30.00 7.06
CA ALA A 55 11.87 29.47 5.96
C ALA A 55 10.49 30.15 5.97
N ARG A 56 9.99 30.49 4.79
CA ARG A 56 8.62 30.98 4.60
C ARG A 56 7.70 29.82 4.26
N GLY A 57 6.40 30.00 4.45
CA GLY A 57 5.39 28.97 4.15
C GLY A 57 5.42 28.45 2.72
N ALA A 58 5.61 29.35 1.74
CA ALA A 58 5.74 29.00 0.33
C ALA A 58 7.12 28.48 -0.09
N ASP A 59 8.12 28.44 0.82
CA ASP A 59 9.40 27.81 0.51
C ASP A 59 9.19 26.26 0.47
N VAL A 60 9.91 25.56 -0.42
CA VAL A 60 9.80 24.10 -0.54
C VAL A 60 10.32 23.43 0.73
N ALA A 61 9.48 22.58 1.34
CA ALA A 61 9.86 21.78 2.51
C ALA A 61 10.56 20.50 2.07
N TYR A 62 9.93 19.72 1.18
CA TYR A 62 10.53 18.53 0.62
C TYR A 62 10.04 18.19 -0.79
N VAL A 63 10.82 17.34 -1.47
CA VAL A 63 10.41 16.66 -2.69
C VAL A 63 10.49 15.16 -2.42
N LEU A 64 9.39 14.45 -2.64
CA LEU A 64 9.37 12.99 -2.57
C LEU A 64 9.11 12.40 -3.96
N PHE A 65 9.85 11.36 -4.32
CA PHE A 65 9.67 10.69 -5.59
C PHE A 65 8.80 9.45 -5.45
N THR A 66 7.74 9.37 -6.25
CA THR A 66 6.87 8.20 -6.37
C THR A 66 7.08 7.50 -7.72
N SER A 67 6.72 6.23 -7.83
CA SER A 67 6.76 5.51 -9.10
C SER A 67 5.77 6.12 -10.10
N GLY A 68 6.26 6.71 -11.19
CA GLY A 68 5.41 7.22 -12.26
C GLY A 68 4.88 6.09 -13.14
N SER A 69 3.64 6.24 -13.65
CA SER A 69 3.04 5.32 -14.62
C SER A 69 3.82 5.16 -15.92
N THR A 70 4.72 6.09 -16.23
CA THR A 70 5.63 6.07 -17.39
C THR A 70 6.98 5.40 -17.09
N GLY A 71 7.16 4.84 -15.88
CA GLY A 71 8.40 4.22 -15.44
C GLY A 71 9.49 5.19 -14.95
N GLN A 72 9.27 6.51 -15.08
CA GLN A 72 10.16 7.54 -14.51
C GLN A 72 9.61 8.03 -13.16
N PRO A 73 10.42 8.09 -12.09
CA PRO A 73 9.96 8.58 -10.79
C PRO A 73 9.48 10.03 -10.87
N LYS A 74 8.30 10.35 -10.35
CA LYS A 74 7.73 11.71 -10.31
C LYS A 74 8.03 12.34 -8.96
N GLY A 75 8.70 13.49 -8.96
CA GLY A 75 9.00 14.23 -7.73
C GLY A 75 7.84 15.15 -7.36
N THR A 76 7.13 14.88 -6.28
CA THR A 76 6.06 15.74 -5.76
C THR A 76 6.65 16.82 -4.87
N VAL A 77 6.34 18.09 -5.13
CA VAL A 77 6.92 19.25 -4.43
C VAL A 77 5.97 19.74 -3.34
N ILE A 78 6.39 19.60 -2.07
CA ILE A 78 5.61 19.98 -0.89
C ILE A 78 6.16 21.27 -0.26
N GLU A 79 5.27 22.21 0.02
CA GLU A 79 5.61 23.51 0.63
C GLU A 79 5.53 23.47 2.15
N GLY A 80 6.26 24.38 2.82
CA GLY A 80 6.30 24.47 4.28
C GLY A 80 4.94 24.70 4.94
N ASP A 81 4.05 25.49 4.32
CA ASP A 81 2.71 25.74 4.86
C ASP A 81 1.81 24.50 4.78
N ALA A 82 1.85 23.74 3.68
CA ALA A 82 1.13 22.47 3.56
C ALA A 82 1.61 21.48 4.64
N LEU A 83 2.93 21.35 4.80
CA LEU A 83 3.54 20.48 5.80
C LEU A 83 3.16 20.86 7.24
N ARG A 84 3.21 22.16 7.57
CA ARG A 84 2.86 22.64 8.91
C ARG A 84 1.38 22.41 9.22
N ARG A 85 0.49 22.63 8.25
CA ARG A 85 -0.95 22.40 8.39
C ARG A 85 -1.26 20.92 8.53
N PHE A 86 -0.61 20.09 7.72
CA PHE A 86 -0.69 18.63 7.82
C PHE A 86 -0.32 18.14 9.23
N ALA A 87 0.85 18.54 9.74
CA ALA A 87 1.30 18.12 11.07
C ALA A 87 0.32 18.49 12.18
N ALA A 88 -0.22 19.72 12.13
CA ALA A 88 -1.24 20.17 13.08
C ALA A 88 -2.56 19.40 12.94
N ALA A 89 -3.01 19.14 11.71
CA ALA A 89 -4.27 18.45 11.44
C ALA A 89 -4.22 16.97 11.87
N VAL A 90 -3.12 16.26 11.62
CA VAL A 90 -2.93 14.88 12.09
C VAL A 90 -2.79 14.85 13.60
N SER A 91 -2.01 15.76 14.20
CA SER A 91 -1.90 15.86 15.66
C SER A 91 -3.24 16.07 16.33
N GLU A 92 -4.13 16.87 15.74
CA GLU A 92 -5.49 17.06 16.22
C GLU A 92 -6.34 15.80 16.01
N ARG A 93 -6.33 15.22 14.80
CA ARG A 93 -7.14 14.05 14.44
C ARG A 93 -6.85 12.82 15.31
N LEU A 94 -5.58 12.59 15.64
CA LEU A 94 -5.13 11.46 16.45
C LEU A 94 -5.00 11.82 17.94
N GLU A 95 -5.39 13.05 18.29
CA GLU A 95 -5.36 13.60 19.66
C GLU A 95 -3.97 13.42 20.31
N LEU A 96 -2.90 13.70 19.56
CA LEU A 96 -1.54 13.54 20.05
C LEU A 96 -1.25 14.54 21.17
N THR A 97 -0.52 14.07 22.19
CA THR A 97 -0.07 14.88 23.31
C THR A 97 1.39 14.60 23.65
N SER A 98 1.98 15.40 24.54
CA SER A 98 3.32 15.15 25.08
C SER A 98 3.54 13.82 25.81
N ARG A 99 2.47 13.06 26.08
CA ARG A 99 2.56 11.70 26.65
C ARG A 99 2.77 10.62 25.59
N ASP A 100 2.58 10.96 24.32
CA ASP A 100 2.65 9.99 23.25
C ASP A 100 4.08 9.65 22.84
N ARG A 101 4.23 8.43 22.34
CA ARG A 101 5.48 7.87 21.85
C ARG A 101 5.17 7.16 20.54
N TRP A 102 5.54 7.79 19.43
CA TRP A 102 5.33 7.24 18.09
C TRP A 102 6.52 6.37 17.69
N LEU A 103 6.29 5.10 17.34
CA LEU A 103 7.34 4.23 16.81
C LEU A 103 7.57 4.50 15.32
N GLN A 104 8.79 4.87 14.94
CA GLN A 104 9.16 5.11 13.55
C GLN A 104 9.40 3.75 12.86
N VAL A 105 8.56 3.41 11.89
CA VAL A 105 8.59 2.12 11.17
C VAL A 105 8.80 2.32 9.67
N ALA A 106 8.22 3.38 9.11
CA ALA A 106 8.23 3.63 7.68
C ALA A 106 9.64 3.75 7.09
N SER A 107 9.76 3.38 5.82
CA SER A 107 10.96 3.65 5.04
C SER A 107 11.22 5.16 4.96
N LEU A 108 12.50 5.55 4.97
CA LEU A 108 12.90 6.92 4.65
C LEU A 108 12.50 7.32 3.22
N GLY A 109 12.29 6.39 2.31
CA GLY A 109 11.81 6.68 0.95
C GLY A 109 10.31 6.95 0.86
N PHE A 110 9.56 6.89 1.95
CA PHE A 110 8.10 7.00 1.96
C PHE A 110 7.65 8.21 2.79
N ASP A 111 6.59 8.89 2.36
CA ASP A 111 6.08 10.09 3.05
C ASP A 111 5.44 9.79 4.40
N VAL A 112 5.05 8.54 4.69
CA VAL A 112 4.60 8.13 6.03
C VAL A 112 5.62 8.48 7.10
N LEU A 113 6.93 8.48 6.81
CA LEU A 113 7.95 8.98 7.74
C LEU A 113 7.62 10.38 8.28
N ILE A 114 7.07 11.25 7.42
CA ILE A 114 6.71 12.61 7.78
C ILE A 114 5.56 12.62 8.79
N GLU A 115 4.62 11.69 8.67
CA GLU A 115 3.50 11.50 9.62
C GLU A 115 3.96 10.89 10.95
N GLU A 116 4.90 9.95 10.92
CA GLU A 116 5.46 9.36 12.14
C GLU A 116 6.24 10.39 12.97
N VAL A 117 6.80 11.42 12.34
CA VAL A 117 7.74 12.34 12.97
C VAL A 117 7.10 13.70 13.30
N LEU A 118 6.54 14.40 12.32
CA LEU A 118 6.21 15.81 12.51
C LEU A 118 4.98 16.06 13.40
N PRO A 119 3.83 15.39 13.21
CA PRO A 119 2.71 15.47 14.14
C PRO A 119 3.14 15.25 15.60
N ALA A 120 3.88 14.18 15.86
CA ALA A 120 4.39 13.83 17.19
C ALA A 120 5.25 14.95 17.78
N LEU A 121 6.26 15.42 17.06
CA LEU A 121 7.14 16.49 17.54
C LEU A 121 6.40 17.81 17.76
N THR A 122 5.40 18.13 16.92
CA THR A 122 4.60 19.35 17.10
C THR A 122 3.64 19.28 18.29
N ALA A 123 3.22 18.08 18.69
CA ALA A 123 2.42 17.82 19.88
C ALA A 123 3.25 17.78 21.19
N GLY A 124 4.58 17.87 21.08
CA GLY A 124 5.51 17.68 22.19
C GLY A 124 5.70 16.21 22.59
N ALA A 125 5.26 15.28 21.74
CA ALA A 125 5.40 13.84 21.92
C ALA A 125 6.83 13.37 21.56
N ALA A 126 7.14 12.12 21.87
CA ALA A 126 8.41 11.49 21.49
C ALA A 126 8.28 10.67 20.21
N VAL A 127 9.34 10.66 19.40
CA VAL A 127 9.52 9.73 18.28
C VAL A 127 10.57 8.70 18.70
N CYS A 128 10.21 7.43 18.66
CA CYS A 128 11.11 6.32 18.95
C CYS A 128 11.73 5.85 17.64
N CYS A 129 12.91 6.39 17.31
CA CYS A 129 13.66 5.99 16.13
C CYS A 129 14.37 4.65 16.35
N ARG A 130 14.38 3.82 15.32
CA ARG A 130 15.09 2.54 15.33
C ARG A 130 16.53 2.70 14.86
N ALA A 131 17.42 1.85 15.36
CA ALA A 131 18.84 1.85 15.00
C ALA A 131 19.10 1.33 13.58
N ASN A 132 18.17 0.57 13.01
CA ASN A 132 18.24 -0.02 11.68
C ASN A 132 16.92 0.22 10.91
N THR A 133 16.99 0.12 9.59
CA THR A 133 15.89 0.42 8.66
C THR A 133 15.28 -0.81 8.00
N HIS A 134 15.64 -2.03 8.45
CA HIS A 134 15.01 -3.25 7.96
C HIS A 134 13.54 -3.33 8.40
N ALA A 135 12.70 -4.08 7.69
CA ALA A 135 11.39 -4.40 8.23
C ALA A 135 11.56 -5.28 9.47
N LEU A 136 10.89 -4.96 10.57
CA LEU A 136 10.83 -5.87 11.72
C LEU A 136 9.90 -7.01 11.38
N ASP A 137 10.14 -8.20 11.89
CA ASP A 137 9.06 -9.18 11.95
C ASP A 137 8.02 -8.77 13.01
N ALA A 138 6.91 -9.52 13.10
CA ALA A 138 5.83 -9.23 14.03
C ALA A 138 6.25 -9.32 15.52
N GLU A 139 7.15 -10.25 15.87
CA GLU A 139 7.65 -10.43 17.25
C GLU A 139 8.59 -9.30 17.65
N GLU A 140 9.50 -8.93 16.75
CA GLU A 140 10.41 -7.80 16.90
C GLU A 140 9.65 -6.48 17.00
N LEU A 141 8.61 -6.29 16.18
CA LEU A 141 7.71 -5.13 16.26
C LEU A 141 7.04 -5.06 17.62
N HIS A 142 6.46 -6.17 18.09
CA HIS A 142 5.82 -6.27 19.40
C HIS A 142 6.80 -5.92 20.53
N SER A 143 7.94 -6.59 20.54
CA SER A 143 8.96 -6.43 21.57
C SER A 143 9.50 -5.01 21.59
N THR A 144 9.72 -4.41 20.41
CA THR A 144 10.14 -3.01 20.29
C THR A 144 9.09 -2.09 20.90
N MET A 145 7.82 -2.25 20.55
CA MET A 145 6.74 -1.42 21.11
C MET A 145 6.65 -1.51 22.64
N VAL A 146 6.84 -2.70 23.21
CA VAL A 146 6.89 -2.89 24.67
C VAL A 146 8.10 -2.17 25.26
N LEU A 147 9.30 -2.38 24.70
CA LEU A 147 10.54 -1.79 25.20
C LEU A 147 10.54 -0.26 25.13
N THR A 148 9.96 0.32 24.09
CA THR A 148 9.94 1.77 23.88
C THR A 148 8.72 2.46 24.50
N GLY A 149 7.78 1.70 25.06
CA GLY A 149 6.51 2.23 25.58
C GLY A 149 5.69 2.92 24.49
N THR A 150 5.65 2.33 23.29
CA THR A 150 4.99 2.93 22.12
C THR A 150 3.50 3.10 22.37
N THR A 151 2.98 4.29 22.10
CA THR A 151 1.55 4.61 22.22
C THR A 151 0.84 4.67 20.87
N VAL A 152 1.56 5.03 19.80
CA VAL A 152 1.05 5.10 18.43
C VAL A 152 2.03 4.43 17.47
N VAL A 153 1.52 3.63 16.54
CA VAL A 153 2.30 3.07 15.43
C VAL A 153 1.48 3.13 14.15
N GLU A 154 2.14 3.49 13.06
CA GLU A 154 1.56 3.45 11.72
C GLU A 154 2.15 2.27 10.94
N LEU A 155 1.29 1.50 10.29
CA LEU A 155 1.67 0.29 9.58
C LEU A 155 0.98 0.29 8.21
N SER A 156 1.61 -0.30 7.20
CA SER A 156 0.86 -0.64 6.00
C SER A 156 -0.24 -1.66 6.35
N THR A 157 -1.34 -1.67 5.61
CA THR A 157 -2.44 -2.61 5.85
C THR A 157 -1.97 -4.07 5.90
N GLN A 158 -1.08 -4.50 4.99
CA GLN A 158 -0.52 -5.86 5.02
C GLN A 158 0.31 -6.14 6.27
N TYR A 159 1.14 -5.18 6.69
CA TYR A 159 2.00 -5.39 7.84
C TYR A 159 1.20 -5.43 9.15
N TRP A 160 0.13 -4.64 9.23
CA TRP A 160 -0.85 -4.75 10.30
C TRP A 160 -1.55 -6.12 10.32
N LEU A 161 -1.94 -6.66 9.15
CA LEU A 161 -2.55 -7.99 9.06
C LEU A 161 -1.61 -9.10 9.55
N GLU A 162 -0.34 -9.04 9.16
CA GLU A 162 0.70 -9.96 9.64
C GLU A 162 0.86 -9.88 11.15
N TYR A 163 0.94 -8.66 11.69
CA TYR A 163 1.03 -8.44 13.13
C TYR A 163 -0.21 -8.94 13.90
N ALA A 164 -1.41 -8.69 13.36
CA ALA A 164 -2.66 -9.20 13.94
C ALA A 164 -2.68 -10.74 13.95
N HIS A 165 -2.31 -11.38 12.84
CA HIS A 165 -2.23 -12.83 12.75
C HIS A 165 -1.22 -13.42 13.75
N TRP A 166 -0.06 -12.80 13.89
CA TRP A 166 0.95 -13.22 14.85
C TRP A 166 0.48 -13.08 16.31
N LEU A 167 -0.19 -11.97 16.66
CA LEU A 167 -0.78 -11.80 17.99
C LEU A 167 -1.75 -12.95 18.32
N ASP A 168 -2.61 -13.29 17.35
CA ASP A 168 -3.64 -14.31 17.51
C ASP A 168 -3.08 -15.71 17.72
N THR A 169 -2.13 -16.09 16.86
CA THR A 169 -1.48 -17.40 16.91
C THR A 169 -0.59 -17.55 18.13
N SER A 170 -0.04 -16.42 18.63
CA SER A 170 0.76 -16.38 19.86
C SER A 170 -0.09 -16.28 21.14
N GLY A 171 -1.42 -16.10 21.02
CA GLY A 171 -2.30 -15.89 22.18
C GLY A 171 -2.03 -14.59 22.93
N LEU A 172 -1.47 -13.59 22.25
CA LEU A 172 -1.12 -12.28 22.80
C LEU A 172 -2.18 -11.23 22.43
N THR A 173 -2.09 -10.07 23.08
CA THR A 173 -2.82 -8.86 22.68
C THR A 173 -1.86 -7.70 22.51
N THR A 174 -2.33 -6.55 22.03
CA THR A 174 -1.48 -5.37 21.86
C THR A 174 -0.83 -4.95 23.18
N PRO A 175 0.38 -4.35 23.14
CA PRO A 175 1.00 -3.79 24.33
C PRO A 175 0.06 -2.85 25.09
N ALA A 176 0.13 -2.84 26.43
CA ALA A 176 -0.80 -2.08 27.26
C ALA A 176 -0.74 -0.55 27.03
N GLU A 177 0.45 -0.02 26.69
CA GLU A 177 0.66 1.40 26.39
C GLU A 177 0.19 1.79 24.98
N LEU A 178 0.01 0.81 24.09
CA LEU A 178 -0.39 1.06 22.70
C LEU A 178 -1.86 1.49 22.67
N ARG A 179 -2.09 2.78 22.41
CA ARG A 179 -3.44 3.36 22.37
C ARG A 179 -4.03 3.49 20.98
N MET A 180 -3.23 3.29 19.93
CA MET A 180 -3.70 3.42 18.55
C MET A 180 -2.77 2.71 17.57
N VAL A 181 -3.35 2.02 16.60
CA VAL A 181 -2.64 1.57 15.40
C VAL A 181 -3.26 2.28 14.19
N VAL A 182 -2.41 2.83 13.33
CA VAL A 182 -2.81 3.55 12.11
C VAL A 182 -2.50 2.67 10.90
N PRO A 183 -3.43 1.80 10.43
CA PRO A 183 -3.24 1.06 9.20
C PRO A 183 -3.52 1.95 7.98
N GLY A 184 -2.66 1.87 6.95
CA GLY A 184 -2.79 2.72 5.77
C GLY A 184 -2.16 2.17 4.49
N GLY A 185 -2.30 2.95 3.42
CA GLY A 185 -1.70 2.68 2.11
C GLY A 185 -2.48 1.71 1.21
N GLU A 186 -3.41 0.93 1.77
CA GLU A 186 -4.27 0.01 1.02
C GLU A 186 -5.65 -0.09 1.66
N ARG A 187 -6.65 -0.50 0.87
CA ARG A 187 -8.00 -0.80 1.38
C ARG A 187 -7.95 -1.94 2.39
N MET A 188 -8.65 -1.79 3.51
CA MET A 188 -8.77 -2.83 4.52
C MET A 188 -9.98 -3.75 4.28
N ASP A 189 -9.84 -5.02 4.65
CA ASP A 189 -10.95 -5.96 4.69
C ASP A 189 -11.75 -5.77 6.01
N PRO A 190 -13.09 -5.67 5.95
CA PRO A 190 -13.96 -5.57 7.13
C PRO A 190 -13.77 -6.68 8.18
N ARG A 191 -13.45 -7.91 7.76
CA ARG A 191 -13.34 -9.06 8.66
C ARG A 191 -12.19 -8.91 9.66
N PRO A 192 -10.91 -8.79 9.24
CA PRO A 192 -9.81 -8.60 10.18
C PRO A 192 -9.95 -7.31 10.97
N TYR A 193 -10.57 -6.25 10.41
CA TYR A 193 -10.85 -5.03 11.16
C TYR A 193 -11.77 -5.29 12.36
N ARG A 194 -12.87 -6.05 12.17
CA ARG A 194 -13.77 -6.44 13.27
C ARG A 194 -13.13 -7.40 14.25
N GLU A 195 -12.37 -8.39 13.75
CA GLU A 195 -11.65 -9.34 14.59
C GLU A 195 -10.64 -8.62 15.50
N TRP A 196 -9.99 -7.57 14.99
CA TRP A 196 -9.14 -6.71 15.79
C TRP A 196 -9.94 -5.95 16.85
N GLN A 197 -11.03 -5.27 16.48
CA GLN A 197 -11.89 -4.53 17.41
C GLN A 197 -12.46 -5.40 18.54
N ALA A 198 -12.68 -6.68 18.29
CA ALA A 198 -13.21 -7.61 19.28
C ALA A 198 -12.16 -8.09 20.30
N ARG A 199 -10.86 -8.06 19.96
CA ARG A 199 -9.80 -8.76 20.72
C ARG A 199 -8.69 -7.85 21.25
N HIS A 200 -8.42 -6.75 20.57
CA HIS A 200 -7.29 -5.88 20.89
C HIS A 200 -7.77 -4.55 21.49
N PRO A 201 -7.22 -4.14 22.65
CA PRO A 201 -7.58 -2.88 23.29
C PRO A 201 -7.25 -1.64 22.45
N ALA A 202 -6.20 -1.67 21.65
CA ALA A 202 -5.78 -0.53 20.83
C ALA A 202 -6.76 -0.33 19.64
N PRO A 203 -7.49 0.78 19.53
CA PRO A 203 -8.31 1.06 18.36
C PRO A 203 -7.48 1.26 17.08
N LEU A 204 -8.16 1.11 15.94
CA LEU A 204 -7.61 1.40 14.62
C LEU A 204 -8.01 2.80 14.17
N ALA A 205 -7.10 3.46 13.45
CA ALA A 205 -7.35 4.69 12.72
C ALA A 205 -6.95 4.46 11.25
N HIS A 206 -7.89 3.96 10.44
CA HIS A 206 -7.60 3.66 9.02
C HIS A 206 -7.37 4.97 8.26
N VAL A 207 -6.20 5.10 7.65
CA VAL A 207 -5.74 6.33 7.01
C VAL A 207 -5.74 6.20 5.48
N TYR A 208 -6.16 7.27 4.81
CA TYR A 208 -6.04 7.42 3.36
C TYR A 208 -5.43 8.76 3.00
N GLY A 209 -4.50 8.72 2.05
CA GLY A 209 -3.95 9.90 1.42
C GLY A 209 -2.96 9.54 0.33
N LEU A 210 -2.46 10.58 -0.30
CA LEU A 210 -1.52 10.51 -1.41
C LEU A 210 -0.43 11.56 -1.20
N THR A 211 0.77 11.27 -1.70
CA THR A 211 1.91 12.20 -1.62
C THR A 211 1.56 13.58 -2.15
N GLU A 212 0.77 13.67 -3.22
CA GLU A 212 0.30 14.91 -3.83
C GLU A 212 -0.62 15.76 -2.95
N CYS A 213 -1.13 15.19 -1.87
CA CYS A 213 -2.00 15.85 -0.88
C CYS A 213 -1.36 15.91 0.52
N THR A 214 -0.02 15.84 0.58
CA THR A 214 0.78 15.85 1.81
C THR A 214 0.42 14.71 2.76
N VAL A 215 0.88 13.51 2.40
CA VAL A 215 0.79 12.25 3.17
C VAL A 215 -0.65 11.73 3.32
N SER A 216 -1.43 12.31 4.23
CA SER A 216 -2.75 11.81 4.64
C SER A 216 -3.83 12.86 4.50
N SER A 217 -5.02 12.43 4.11
CA SER A 217 -6.16 13.30 3.79
C SER A 217 -7.41 12.97 4.57
N THR A 218 -7.65 11.68 4.87
CA THR A 218 -8.82 11.24 5.63
C THR A 218 -8.44 10.17 6.65
N PHE A 219 -9.23 10.08 7.74
CA PHE A 219 -9.13 8.98 8.71
C PHE A 219 -10.50 8.45 9.07
N TYR A 220 -10.59 7.14 9.24
CA TYR A 220 -11.71 6.45 9.87
C TYR A 220 -11.27 5.89 11.23
N THR A 221 -11.86 6.41 12.30
CA THR A 221 -11.58 6.01 13.70
C THR A 221 -12.76 5.31 14.37
N GLY A 222 -13.75 4.89 13.57
CA GLY A 222 -15.03 4.37 14.04
C GLY A 222 -15.07 2.87 14.33
N LEU A 223 -16.11 2.46 15.06
CA LEU A 223 -16.54 1.06 15.11
C LEU A 223 -17.21 0.69 13.80
N LEU A 224 -16.76 -0.42 13.20
CA LEU A 224 -17.30 -0.83 11.91
C LEU A 224 -18.70 -1.43 12.10
N PRO A 225 -19.74 -0.91 11.41
CA PRO A 225 -21.07 -1.51 11.46
C PRO A 225 -21.04 -2.99 11.06
N ALA A 226 -21.90 -3.79 11.69
CA ALA A 226 -21.95 -5.24 11.46
C ALA A 226 -22.17 -5.62 9.98
N LEU A 227 -22.93 -4.79 9.25
CA LEU A 227 -23.26 -4.99 7.84
C LEU A 227 -22.35 -4.23 6.86
N ALA A 228 -21.30 -3.55 7.34
CA ALA A 228 -20.41 -2.81 6.46
C ALA A 228 -19.66 -3.77 5.52
N GLU A 229 -19.80 -3.58 4.21
CA GLU A 229 -19.08 -4.36 3.21
C GLU A 229 -17.67 -3.83 2.97
N GLU A 230 -17.34 -2.63 3.47
CA GLU A 230 -16.05 -1.95 3.29
C GLU A 230 -15.65 -1.24 4.58
N VAL A 231 -14.34 -1.16 4.85
CA VAL A 231 -13.81 -0.24 5.86
C VAL A 231 -13.72 1.14 5.21
N PRO A 232 -14.41 2.17 5.73
CA PRO A 232 -14.35 3.49 5.14
C PRO A 232 -12.93 4.08 5.18
N LEU A 233 -12.61 4.92 4.20
CA LEU A 233 -11.44 5.81 4.23
C LEU A 233 -11.66 6.98 5.21
N GLY A 234 -12.92 7.19 5.62
CA GLY A 234 -13.29 8.04 6.75
C GLY A 234 -13.60 9.48 6.34
N THR A 235 -13.28 10.43 7.22
CA THR A 235 -13.61 11.84 7.03
C THR A 235 -12.37 12.71 6.82
N PRO A 236 -12.48 13.83 6.06
CA PRO A 236 -11.35 14.71 5.74
C PRO A 236 -10.70 15.30 6.99
N LEU A 237 -9.37 15.43 6.97
CA LEU A 237 -8.61 16.24 7.93
C LEU A 237 -9.10 17.70 7.92
N ARG A 238 -8.72 18.47 8.95
CA ARG A 238 -9.02 19.90 9.02
C ARG A 238 -8.57 20.62 7.73
N ASP A 239 -9.47 21.44 7.19
CA ASP A 239 -9.30 22.24 5.97
C ASP A 239 -9.09 21.41 4.68
N VAL A 240 -9.13 20.08 4.74
CA VAL A 240 -9.13 19.21 3.56
C VAL A 240 -10.55 19.09 3.03
N GLU A 241 -10.70 19.27 1.73
CA GLU A 241 -11.98 19.11 1.04
C GLU A 241 -11.93 17.82 0.22
N ILE A 242 -12.95 16.98 0.38
CA ILE A 242 -13.11 15.77 -0.43
C ILE A 242 -14.37 15.93 -1.27
N SER A 243 -14.26 15.69 -2.56
CA SER A 243 -15.42 15.61 -3.46
C SER A 243 -15.32 14.38 -4.35
N VAL A 244 -16.46 13.75 -4.63
CA VAL A 244 -16.57 12.63 -5.56
C VAL A 244 -17.16 13.15 -6.86
N ARG A 245 -16.54 12.83 -8.01
CA ARG A 245 -16.87 13.42 -9.32
C ARG A 245 -16.96 12.37 -10.43
N PRO A 246 -18.15 11.90 -10.81
CA PRO A 246 -18.34 10.92 -11.89
C PRO A 246 -18.01 11.49 -13.28
N ASP A 247 -18.40 12.75 -13.53
CA ASP A 247 -18.23 13.47 -14.80
C ASP A 247 -17.45 14.79 -14.63
N GLY A 248 -16.56 14.86 -13.64
CA GLY A 248 -15.80 16.08 -13.29
C GLY A 248 -16.62 17.17 -12.57
N ARG A 249 -17.92 16.93 -12.32
CA ARG A 249 -18.80 17.78 -11.50
C ARG A 249 -18.97 17.19 -10.09
N PRO A 250 -19.07 18.00 -9.03
CA PRO A 250 -19.44 17.50 -7.70
C PRO A 250 -20.86 16.91 -7.77
N VAL A 251 -21.07 15.75 -7.13
CA VAL A 251 -22.37 15.08 -7.10
C VAL A 251 -22.86 14.86 -5.67
N SER A 252 -24.15 14.53 -5.56
CA SER A 252 -24.86 14.20 -4.32
C SER A 252 -24.32 12.93 -3.66
N ASP A 253 -24.61 12.77 -2.36
CA ASP A 253 -24.24 11.60 -1.56
C ASP A 253 -24.68 10.28 -2.24
N GLY A 254 -23.83 9.25 -2.14
CA GLY A 254 -24.08 7.90 -2.66
C GLY A 254 -23.62 7.64 -4.10
N GLU A 255 -23.40 8.67 -4.92
CA GLU A 255 -22.91 8.47 -6.29
C GLU A 255 -21.42 8.08 -6.32
N THR A 256 -21.08 7.16 -7.22
CA THR A 256 -19.69 6.70 -7.41
C THR A 256 -19.00 7.55 -8.47
N GLY A 257 -17.81 8.06 -8.15
CA GLY A 257 -17.02 8.90 -9.05
C GLY A 257 -15.55 9.00 -8.61
N GLU A 258 -14.76 9.77 -9.35
CA GLU A 258 -13.35 9.99 -9.01
C GLU A 258 -13.23 10.88 -7.78
N ILE A 259 -12.42 10.43 -6.81
CA ILE A 259 -12.10 11.19 -5.61
C ILE A 259 -11.20 12.36 -6.00
N HIS A 260 -11.63 13.56 -5.63
CA HIS A 260 -10.86 14.79 -5.79
C HIS A 260 -10.59 15.39 -4.42
N ILE A 261 -9.34 15.77 -4.19
CA ILE A 261 -8.90 16.34 -2.92
C ILE A 261 -8.57 17.81 -3.13
N GLY A 262 -9.12 18.69 -2.30
CA GLY A 262 -8.90 20.11 -2.30
C GLY A 262 -8.33 20.61 -0.97
N GLY A 263 -8.05 21.91 -0.92
CA GLY A 263 -7.60 22.57 0.30
C GLY A 263 -6.07 22.78 0.37
N PRO A 264 -5.57 23.19 1.54
CA PRO A 264 -4.22 23.73 1.68
C PRO A 264 -3.13 22.66 1.80
N LEU A 265 -3.48 21.37 1.80
CA LEU A 265 -2.52 20.27 1.85
C LEU A 265 -2.06 19.81 0.46
N LEU A 266 -2.58 20.42 -0.62
CA LEU A 266 -2.12 20.12 -1.96
C LEU A 266 -0.65 20.49 -2.17
N ALA A 267 0.06 19.60 -2.84
CA ALA A 267 1.39 19.87 -3.35
C ALA A 267 1.39 21.09 -4.28
N ARG A 268 2.57 21.69 -4.45
CA ARG A 268 2.77 22.70 -5.50
C ARG A 268 2.49 22.07 -6.87
N GLY A 269 2.94 20.84 -7.07
CA GLY A 269 2.83 20.07 -8.30
C GLY A 269 4.00 19.09 -8.42
N PHE A 270 4.25 18.63 -9.64
CA PHE A 270 5.38 17.76 -9.95
C PHE A 270 6.61 18.57 -10.37
N LEU A 271 7.78 18.18 -9.86
CA LEU A 271 9.07 18.82 -10.07
C LEU A 271 9.44 18.80 -11.55
N ASN A 272 9.54 19.98 -12.16
CA ASN A 272 9.90 20.17 -13.56
C ASN A 272 8.98 19.41 -14.55
N ASP A 273 7.69 19.24 -14.19
CA ASP A 273 6.69 18.55 -15.02
C ASP A 273 5.34 19.29 -14.98
N GLU A 274 5.30 20.42 -15.67
CA GLU A 274 4.13 21.30 -15.76
C GLU A 274 2.93 20.62 -16.42
N ALA A 275 3.19 19.76 -17.42
CA ALA A 275 2.16 19.03 -18.14
C ALA A 275 1.45 18.00 -17.23
N ALA A 276 2.20 17.17 -16.50
CA ALA A 276 1.60 16.26 -15.53
C ALA A 276 0.92 17.02 -14.39
N THR A 277 1.47 18.17 -13.99
CA THR A 277 0.88 19.01 -12.96
C THR A 277 -0.49 19.53 -13.41
N ALA A 278 -0.58 20.14 -14.59
CA ALA A 278 -1.84 20.67 -15.11
C ALA A 278 -2.90 19.58 -15.35
N LEU A 279 -2.47 18.34 -15.66
CA LEU A 279 -3.38 17.21 -15.85
C LEU A 279 -4.05 16.75 -14.55
N ARG A 280 -3.34 16.85 -13.41
CA ARG A 280 -3.81 16.30 -12.12
C ARG A 280 -4.23 17.35 -11.10
N PHE A 281 -3.61 18.52 -11.11
CA PHE A 281 -3.94 19.66 -10.26
C PHE A 281 -4.85 20.62 -11.03
N VAL A 282 -6.13 20.31 -11.07
CA VAL A 282 -7.14 21.02 -11.88
C VAL A 282 -7.74 22.21 -11.11
N PRO A 283 -8.23 23.26 -11.79
CA PRO A 283 -8.86 24.40 -11.12
C PRO A 283 -10.13 24.01 -10.34
N ASP A 284 -10.34 24.64 -9.19
CA ASP A 284 -11.59 24.55 -8.42
C ASP A 284 -12.31 25.89 -8.35
N PRO A 285 -13.16 26.22 -9.34
CA PRO A 285 -13.87 27.49 -9.32
C PRO A 285 -14.88 27.60 -8.16
N ALA A 286 -15.30 26.48 -7.56
CA ALA A 286 -16.26 26.49 -6.46
C ALA A 286 -15.61 26.94 -5.14
N ALA A 287 -14.35 26.57 -4.90
CA ALA A 287 -13.57 26.99 -3.74
C ALA A 287 -12.96 28.40 -3.88
N GLY A 288 -13.05 29.00 -5.07
CA GLY A 288 -12.70 30.41 -5.33
C GLY A 288 -11.47 30.60 -6.23
N PRO A 289 -11.09 31.86 -6.51
CA PRO A 289 -10.01 32.15 -7.45
C PRO A 289 -8.67 31.55 -7.03
N GLY A 290 -8.05 30.77 -7.92
CA GLY A 290 -6.75 30.13 -7.69
C GLY A 290 -6.79 28.84 -6.86
N ALA A 291 -7.96 28.43 -6.38
CA ALA A 291 -8.13 27.13 -5.74
C ALA A 291 -7.96 25.99 -6.76
N ARG A 292 -7.51 24.83 -6.27
CA ARG A 292 -7.18 23.65 -7.08
C ARG A 292 -7.73 22.40 -6.39
N LEU A 293 -7.96 21.38 -7.20
CA LEU A 293 -8.22 20.01 -6.78
C LEU A 293 -7.12 19.10 -7.34
N TYR A 294 -6.76 18.08 -6.60
CA TYR A 294 -5.99 16.96 -7.11
C TYR A 294 -6.93 15.81 -7.50
N ALA A 295 -6.91 15.43 -8.78
CA ALA A 295 -7.63 14.29 -9.34
C ALA A 295 -6.83 12.99 -9.07
N THR A 296 -7.24 12.24 -8.04
CA THR A 296 -6.43 11.15 -7.47
C THR A 296 -6.33 9.93 -8.40
N GLY A 297 -7.27 9.80 -9.34
CA GLY A 297 -7.50 8.58 -10.08
C GLY A 297 -8.11 7.45 -9.25
N ASP A 298 -8.45 7.67 -7.98
CA ASP A 298 -9.15 6.71 -7.14
C ASP A 298 -10.66 6.90 -7.27
N LEU A 299 -11.41 5.79 -7.23
CA LEU A 299 -12.87 5.79 -7.27
C LEU A 299 -13.42 5.60 -5.86
N GLY A 300 -14.46 6.36 -5.56
CA GLY A 300 -15.15 6.28 -4.28
C GLY A 300 -16.55 6.84 -4.33
N ARG A 301 -17.19 6.85 -3.16
CA ARG A 301 -18.47 7.51 -2.89
C ARG A 301 -18.47 8.02 -1.45
N ILE A 302 -19.32 9.01 -1.17
CA ILE A 302 -19.66 9.38 0.20
C ILE A 302 -20.91 8.60 0.59
N ASP A 303 -20.87 7.87 1.70
CA ASP A 303 -22.03 7.14 2.20
C ASP A 303 -22.99 8.04 2.99
N THR A 304 -24.09 7.47 3.47
CA THR A 304 -25.12 8.21 4.22
C THR A 304 -24.65 8.75 5.57
N ASP A 305 -23.54 8.23 6.09
CA ASP A 305 -22.91 8.67 7.33
C ASP A 305 -21.77 9.69 7.08
N GLY A 306 -21.66 10.18 5.84
CA GLY A 306 -20.65 11.14 5.43
C GLY A 306 -19.24 10.55 5.34
N GLN A 307 -19.08 9.23 5.34
CA GLN A 307 -17.78 8.58 5.23
C GLN A 307 -17.39 8.42 3.77
N LEU A 308 -16.13 8.70 3.46
CA LEU A 308 -15.55 8.34 2.18
C LEU A 308 -15.33 6.83 2.12
N VAL A 309 -15.88 6.18 1.10
CA VAL A 309 -15.68 4.75 0.83
C VAL A 309 -14.90 4.60 -0.47
N GLY A 310 -13.73 3.94 -0.40
CA GLY A 310 -12.88 3.65 -1.56
C GLY A 310 -13.31 2.38 -2.28
N LEU A 311 -13.38 2.45 -3.61
CA LEU A 311 -13.87 1.38 -4.50
C LEU A 311 -12.79 0.81 -5.44
N GLY A 312 -11.59 1.38 -5.42
CA GLY A 312 -10.46 1.00 -6.27
C GLY A 312 -9.98 2.18 -7.10
N ARG A 313 -9.33 1.91 -8.23
CA ARG A 313 -8.84 2.98 -9.12
C ARG A 313 -9.59 3.05 -10.44
N THR A 314 -9.65 4.26 -10.99
CA THR A 314 -10.21 4.56 -12.32
C THR A 314 -9.52 3.79 -13.45
N ASP A 315 -8.21 3.55 -13.34
CA ASP A 315 -7.43 2.76 -14.30
C ASP A 315 -7.60 1.24 -14.14
N ASP A 316 -8.11 0.79 -12.99
CA ASP A 316 -8.46 -0.62 -12.74
C ASP A 316 -9.89 -0.97 -13.20
N LEU A 317 -10.68 0.02 -13.67
CA LEU A 317 -12.00 -0.22 -14.24
C LEU A 317 -11.88 -1.05 -15.51
N VAL A 318 -12.59 -2.17 -15.51
CA VAL A 318 -12.68 -3.04 -16.67
C VAL A 318 -14.02 -2.85 -17.36
N LYS A 319 -14.03 -2.92 -18.69
CA LYS A 319 -15.26 -2.84 -19.49
C LYS A 319 -15.64 -4.23 -19.95
N ILE A 320 -16.85 -4.67 -19.59
CA ILE A 320 -17.44 -5.95 -20.01
C ILE A 320 -18.77 -5.66 -20.70
N ARG A 321 -18.86 -5.98 -22.00
CA ARG A 321 -20.10 -5.80 -22.81
C ARG A 321 -20.71 -4.38 -22.71
N GLY A 322 -19.86 -3.36 -22.62
CA GLY A 322 -20.28 -1.96 -22.51
C GLY A 322 -20.55 -1.47 -21.08
N HIS A 323 -20.53 -2.36 -20.09
CA HIS A 323 -20.67 -2.03 -18.67
C HIS A 323 -19.29 -1.87 -18.02
N ARG A 324 -19.16 -0.89 -17.13
CA ARG A 324 -17.95 -0.67 -16.32
C ARG A 324 -18.05 -1.48 -15.03
N LEU A 325 -16.98 -2.16 -14.66
CA LEU A 325 -16.91 -2.97 -13.45
C LEU A 325 -15.57 -2.78 -12.76
N HIS A 326 -15.61 -2.77 -11.44
CA HIS A 326 -14.44 -2.98 -10.62
C HIS A 326 -14.26 -4.46 -10.33
N PRO A 327 -13.06 -5.03 -10.58
CA PRO A 327 -12.77 -6.40 -10.19
C PRO A 327 -12.81 -6.62 -8.68
N GLY A 328 -12.39 -5.64 -7.88
CA GLY A 328 -12.22 -5.75 -6.43
C GLY A 328 -13.42 -6.33 -5.66
N PRO A 329 -14.65 -5.82 -5.82
CA PRO A 329 -15.83 -6.41 -5.17
C PRO A 329 -16.09 -7.86 -5.57
N VAL A 330 -15.80 -8.25 -6.82
CA VAL A 330 -15.94 -9.63 -7.31
C VAL A 330 -14.85 -10.53 -6.73
N GLU A 331 -13.61 -10.03 -6.67
CA GLU A 331 -12.46 -10.69 -6.04
C GLU A 331 -12.74 -10.99 -4.57
N ARG A 332 -13.27 -10.02 -3.83
CA ARG A 332 -13.64 -10.20 -2.41
C ARG A 332 -14.75 -11.23 -2.25
N ALA A 333 -15.80 -11.15 -3.06
CA ALA A 333 -16.89 -12.11 -2.99
C ALA A 333 -16.43 -13.55 -3.32
N LEU A 334 -15.38 -13.71 -4.14
CA LEU A 334 -14.72 -15.00 -4.33
C LEU A 334 -13.94 -15.45 -3.09
N CYS A 335 -13.21 -14.56 -2.41
CA CYS A 335 -12.50 -14.87 -1.17
C CYS A 335 -13.43 -15.22 0.00
N GLU A 336 -14.71 -14.84 -0.05
CA GLU A 336 -15.72 -15.28 0.93
C GLU A 336 -16.13 -16.76 0.74
N ALA A 337 -15.85 -17.35 -0.43
CA ALA A 337 -16.23 -18.73 -0.71
C ALA A 337 -15.29 -19.73 -0.02
N PRO A 338 -15.81 -20.87 0.50
CA PRO A 338 -14.98 -21.88 1.14
C PRO A 338 -13.88 -22.40 0.20
N GLY A 339 -12.64 -22.38 0.70
CA GLY A 339 -11.49 -22.90 -0.04
C GLY A 339 -10.78 -21.89 -0.93
N VAL A 340 -11.13 -20.61 -0.88
CA VAL A 340 -10.42 -19.52 -1.57
C VAL A 340 -9.66 -18.65 -0.56
N ASP A 341 -8.40 -18.37 -0.84
CA ASP A 341 -7.54 -17.48 -0.01
C ASP A 341 -7.39 -16.11 -0.67
N GLN A 342 -6.79 -16.06 -1.85
CA GLN A 342 -6.68 -14.84 -2.67
C GLN A 342 -7.35 -15.05 -4.01
N ALA A 343 -7.94 -13.98 -4.56
CA ALA A 343 -8.52 -13.99 -5.90
C ALA A 343 -8.14 -12.71 -6.68
N VAL A 344 -7.98 -12.86 -7.99
CA VAL A 344 -7.85 -11.75 -8.93
C VAL A 344 -8.79 -11.96 -10.11
N VAL A 345 -9.45 -10.89 -10.54
CA VAL A 345 -10.43 -10.89 -11.62
C VAL A 345 -10.01 -9.90 -12.68
N PHE A 346 -10.12 -10.31 -13.95
CA PHE A 346 -9.87 -9.44 -15.09
C PHE A 346 -10.64 -9.92 -16.32
N PRO A 347 -10.86 -9.06 -17.33
CA PRO A 347 -11.50 -9.47 -18.57
C PRO A 347 -10.67 -10.53 -19.27
N ASP A 348 -11.36 -11.44 -19.95
CA ASP A 348 -10.75 -12.31 -20.95
C ASP A 348 -9.74 -11.51 -21.81
N PRO A 349 -8.45 -11.87 -21.79
CA PRO A 349 -7.41 -11.15 -22.53
C PRO A 349 -7.62 -11.13 -24.05
N GLU A 350 -8.31 -12.14 -24.60
CA GLU A 350 -8.55 -12.26 -26.04
C GLU A 350 -9.79 -11.49 -26.46
N THR A 351 -10.91 -11.72 -25.77
CA THR A 351 -12.21 -11.20 -26.20
C THR A 351 -12.65 -9.97 -25.41
N GLY A 352 -12.24 -9.85 -24.14
CA GLY A 352 -12.75 -8.86 -23.20
C GLY A 352 -14.25 -8.99 -22.91
N THR A 353 -14.90 -10.08 -23.32
CA THR A 353 -16.37 -10.20 -23.29
C THR A 353 -16.92 -10.88 -22.03
N VAL A 354 -16.07 -11.58 -21.29
CA VAL A 354 -16.37 -12.28 -20.04
C VAL A 354 -15.25 -12.05 -19.06
N LEU A 355 -15.52 -12.26 -17.77
CA LEU A 355 -14.52 -12.17 -16.72
C LEU A 355 -13.86 -13.52 -16.47
N TRP A 356 -12.54 -13.47 -16.29
CA TRP A 356 -11.71 -14.55 -15.80
C TRP A 356 -11.36 -14.28 -14.33
N ALA A 357 -11.31 -15.33 -13.53
CA ALA A 357 -10.86 -15.28 -12.15
C ALA A 357 -9.76 -16.30 -11.91
N PHE A 358 -8.70 -15.90 -11.22
CA PHE A 358 -7.65 -16.77 -10.73
C PHE A 358 -7.64 -16.71 -9.22
N PHE A 359 -7.49 -17.84 -8.56
CA PHE A 359 -7.48 -17.87 -7.10
C PHE A 359 -6.50 -18.90 -6.52
N THR A 360 -6.00 -18.61 -5.33
CA THR A 360 -5.22 -19.54 -4.50
C THR A 360 -6.14 -20.23 -3.50
N PRO A 361 -5.90 -21.51 -3.18
CA PRO A 361 -6.71 -22.21 -2.22
C PRO A 361 -6.30 -21.94 -0.76
N ALA A 362 -7.28 -21.93 0.15
CA ALA A 362 -7.06 -21.68 1.58
C ALA A 362 -6.56 -22.88 2.40
N GLY A 363 -6.50 -24.08 1.81
CA GLY A 363 -6.17 -25.33 2.52
C GLY A 363 -5.00 -26.11 1.91
N PRO A 364 -4.12 -26.72 2.73
CA PRO A 364 -2.99 -27.51 2.24
C PRO A 364 -3.46 -28.70 1.40
N GLY A 365 -2.74 -28.99 0.31
CA GLY A 365 -3.01 -30.14 -0.57
C GLY A 365 -4.05 -29.92 -1.67
N THR A 366 -4.58 -28.70 -1.81
CA THR A 366 -5.50 -28.33 -2.92
C THR A 366 -4.89 -27.38 -3.94
N ALA A 367 -3.68 -26.91 -3.69
CA ALA A 367 -2.89 -26.12 -4.63
C ALA A 367 -2.41 -26.99 -5.80
N PRO A 368 -2.53 -26.52 -7.05
CA PRO A 368 -1.91 -27.17 -8.19
C PRO A 368 -0.37 -27.04 -8.10
N PRO A 369 0.39 -27.79 -8.91
CA PRO A 369 1.83 -27.61 -9.01
C PRO A 369 2.24 -26.15 -9.28
N ALA A 370 3.43 -25.77 -8.81
CA ALA A 370 4.05 -24.49 -9.11
C ALA A 370 4.01 -24.18 -10.61
N GLY A 371 3.55 -22.98 -10.97
CA GLY A 371 3.45 -22.53 -12.37
C GLY A 371 2.28 -23.12 -13.18
N GLU A 372 1.44 -23.99 -12.61
CA GLU A 372 0.26 -24.52 -13.28
C GLU A 372 -1.03 -23.76 -12.92
N ALA A 373 -1.92 -23.62 -13.90
CA ALA A 373 -3.26 -23.08 -13.73
C ALA A 373 -4.30 -24.13 -14.10
N VAL A 374 -5.06 -24.61 -13.11
CA VAL A 374 -6.10 -25.64 -13.31
C VAL A 374 -7.44 -24.95 -13.53
N ARG A 375 -8.03 -25.10 -14.72
CA ARG A 375 -9.35 -24.56 -15.02
C ARG A 375 -10.44 -25.36 -14.31
N LEU A 376 -11.28 -24.68 -13.52
CA LEU A 376 -12.42 -25.31 -12.86
C LEU A 376 -13.55 -25.59 -13.86
N THR A 377 -14.21 -26.73 -13.68
CA THR A 377 -15.40 -27.13 -14.45
C THR A 377 -16.41 -27.84 -13.55
N GLY A 378 -17.66 -27.98 -14.02
CA GLY A 378 -18.71 -28.70 -13.30
C GLY A 378 -18.99 -28.16 -11.89
N ALA A 379 -19.25 -29.07 -10.95
CA ALA A 379 -19.73 -28.75 -9.60
C ALA A 379 -18.79 -27.83 -8.80
N GLU A 380 -17.47 -27.98 -8.96
CA GLU A 380 -16.49 -27.13 -8.27
C GLU A 380 -16.60 -25.67 -8.73
N ARG A 381 -16.78 -25.45 -10.04
CA ARG A 381 -16.99 -24.10 -10.59
C ARG A 381 -18.33 -23.53 -10.12
N ASP A 382 -19.38 -24.34 -10.18
CA ASP A 382 -20.73 -23.90 -9.87
C ASP A 382 -20.88 -23.50 -8.40
N ALA A 383 -20.17 -24.18 -7.48
CA ALA A 383 -20.14 -23.83 -6.07
C ALA A 383 -19.56 -22.43 -5.79
N LEU A 384 -18.56 -21.99 -6.57
CA LEU A 384 -17.97 -20.64 -6.46
C LEU A 384 -18.79 -19.57 -7.18
N VAL A 385 -19.48 -19.94 -8.25
CA VAL A 385 -20.23 -19.00 -9.09
C VAL A 385 -21.64 -18.73 -8.56
N ALA A 386 -22.34 -19.71 -8.00
CA ALA A 386 -23.72 -19.56 -7.53
C ALA A 386 -23.91 -18.43 -6.49
N PRO A 387 -23.02 -18.22 -5.50
CA PRO A 387 -23.12 -17.09 -4.58
C PRO A 387 -22.95 -15.72 -5.27
N LEU A 388 -22.13 -15.66 -6.32
CA LEU A 388 -21.92 -14.45 -7.12
C LEU A 388 -23.15 -14.12 -7.97
N GLU A 389 -23.77 -15.14 -8.60
CA GLU A 389 -24.99 -14.96 -9.40
C GLU A 389 -26.19 -14.48 -8.58
N ALA A 390 -26.20 -14.75 -7.28
CA ALA A 390 -27.24 -14.24 -6.37
C ALA A 390 -27.07 -12.74 -6.04
N ARG A 391 -25.88 -12.17 -6.21
CA ARG A 391 -25.51 -10.81 -5.76
C ARG A 391 -25.13 -9.86 -6.90
N LEU A 392 -24.69 -10.40 -8.04
CA LEU A 392 -24.15 -9.65 -9.15
C LEU A 392 -25.01 -9.83 -10.42
N PRO A 393 -25.07 -8.83 -11.30
CA PRO A 393 -25.68 -9.02 -12.61
C PRO A 393 -24.88 -10.02 -13.46
N ASP A 394 -25.56 -10.76 -14.34
CA ASP A 394 -24.98 -11.86 -15.16
C ASP A 394 -23.64 -11.52 -15.84
N TRP A 395 -23.51 -10.29 -16.35
CA TRP A 395 -22.33 -9.83 -17.07
C TRP A 395 -21.11 -9.56 -16.15
N ALA A 396 -21.32 -9.41 -14.85
CA ALA A 396 -20.29 -9.15 -13.84
C ALA A 396 -19.81 -10.43 -13.11
N VAL A 397 -20.38 -11.59 -13.45
CA VAL A 397 -20.01 -12.88 -12.87
C VAL A 397 -18.85 -13.50 -13.67
N PRO A 398 -17.74 -13.91 -13.03
CA PRO A 398 -16.67 -14.67 -13.68
C PRO A 398 -17.18 -15.97 -14.31
N ARG A 399 -16.89 -16.15 -15.61
CA ARG A 399 -17.31 -17.33 -16.37
C ARG A 399 -16.18 -18.33 -16.58
N VAL A 400 -14.94 -17.93 -16.33
CA VAL A 400 -13.76 -18.77 -16.43
C VAL A 400 -12.97 -18.64 -15.13
N LEU A 401 -12.85 -19.74 -14.38
CA LEU A 401 -12.15 -19.77 -13.11
C LEU A 401 -10.94 -20.71 -13.21
N TYR A 402 -9.80 -20.25 -12.71
CA TYR A 402 -8.57 -21.01 -12.61
C TYR A 402 -8.11 -21.06 -11.15
N ARG A 403 -7.72 -22.24 -10.70
CA ARG A 403 -6.98 -22.43 -9.46
C ARG A 403 -5.49 -22.38 -9.76
N VAL A 404 -4.72 -21.64 -8.97
CA VAL A 404 -3.26 -21.53 -9.04
C VAL A 404 -2.65 -21.74 -7.66
N SER A 405 -1.37 -22.10 -7.61
CA SER A 405 -0.61 -22.19 -6.35
C SER A 405 -0.25 -20.81 -5.79
N VAL A 406 0.10 -19.88 -6.68
CA VAL A 406 0.47 -18.51 -6.32
C VAL A 406 -0.04 -17.51 -7.35
N LEU A 407 -0.44 -16.32 -6.90
CA LEU A 407 -0.72 -15.19 -7.79
C LEU A 407 0.62 -14.51 -8.16
N PRO A 408 1.05 -14.53 -9.43
CA PRO A 408 2.34 -13.99 -9.82
C PRO A 408 2.33 -12.48 -9.58
N LYS A 409 3.39 -11.96 -8.96
CA LYS A 409 3.60 -10.53 -8.76
C LYS A 409 4.67 -10.01 -9.73
N ASN A 410 4.57 -8.75 -10.12
CA ASN A 410 5.58 -8.05 -10.88
C ASN A 410 6.68 -7.49 -9.96
N LEU A 411 7.71 -6.87 -10.55
CA LEU A 411 8.84 -6.26 -9.82
C LEU A 411 8.43 -5.16 -8.81
N HIS A 412 7.18 -4.69 -8.85
CA HIS A 412 6.61 -3.69 -7.94
C HIS A 412 5.64 -4.31 -6.93
N GLY A 413 5.63 -5.64 -6.79
CA GLY A 413 4.76 -6.36 -5.84
C GLY A 413 3.28 -6.42 -6.23
N LYS A 414 2.87 -5.88 -7.39
CA LYS A 414 1.49 -5.96 -7.89
C LYS A 414 1.25 -7.23 -8.69
N ILE A 415 0.04 -7.78 -8.68
CA ILE A 415 -0.30 -8.97 -9.48
C ILE A 415 -0.03 -8.73 -10.96
N ASP A 416 0.76 -9.62 -11.57
CA ASP A 416 1.06 -9.62 -12.99
C ASP A 416 -0.03 -10.36 -13.78
N LYS A 417 -1.10 -9.62 -14.09
CA LYS A 417 -2.22 -10.12 -14.91
C LYS A 417 -1.77 -10.61 -16.29
N ARG A 418 -0.62 -10.17 -16.82
CA ARG A 418 -0.11 -10.66 -18.12
C ARG A 418 0.41 -12.08 -18.03
N ARG A 419 1.08 -12.43 -16.91
CA ARG A 419 1.50 -13.82 -16.65
C ARG A 419 0.30 -14.75 -16.48
N LEU A 420 -0.82 -14.25 -15.94
CA LEU A 420 -2.07 -15.01 -15.82
C LEU A 420 -2.86 -15.08 -17.14
N ALA A 421 -2.71 -14.09 -18.01
CA ALA A 421 -3.42 -13.99 -19.29
C ALA A 421 -3.01 -15.05 -20.33
N THR A 422 -1.91 -15.77 -20.10
CA THR A 422 -1.47 -16.88 -20.94
C THR A 422 -1.29 -18.11 -20.05
N PRO A 423 -2.39 -18.77 -19.64
CA PRO A 423 -2.27 -20.01 -18.89
C PRO A 423 -1.46 -21.01 -19.73
N PRO A 424 -0.47 -21.71 -19.17
CA PRO A 424 0.24 -22.75 -19.90
C PRO A 424 -0.81 -23.69 -20.51
N ALA A 425 -0.68 -23.95 -21.82
CA ALA A 425 -1.66 -24.72 -22.57
C ALA A 425 -2.02 -26.00 -21.82
N ALA A 426 -3.32 -26.29 -21.69
CA ALA A 426 -3.80 -27.58 -21.25
C ALA A 426 -3.30 -28.63 -22.24
N SER A 427 -2.13 -29.21 -21.98
CA SER A 427 -1.50 -30.16 -22.87
C SER A 427 -1.94 -31.59 -22.53
N PRO A 428 -2.56 -32.31 -23.46
CA PRO A 428 -2.57 -33.77 -23.42
C PRO A 428 -1.13 -34.25 -23.64
N GLN A 429 -0.71 -35.22 -22.82
CA GLN A 429 0.49 -36.06 -22.94
C GLN A 429 1.44 -35.70 -24.09
N SER A 430 2.56 -35.05 -23.78
CA SER A 430 3.85 -35.27 -24.44
C SER A 430 4.95 -34.62 -23.62
N ALA A 431 5.75 -35.48 -23.00
CA ALA A 431 6.99 -35.10 -22.34
C ALA A 431 7.92 -34.42 -23.34
N THR A 432 8.44 -33.25 -22.97
CA THR A 432 9.76 -32.81 -23.44
C THR A 432 10.55 -32.34 -22.21
N PRO A 433 11.80 -32.80 -22.01
CA PRO A 433 12.52 -32.58 -20.78
C PRO A 433 13.08 -31.15 -20.73
N LEU A 434 12.91 -30.47 -19.61
CA LEU A 434 13.78 -29.35 -19.24
C LEU A 434 15.21 -29.89 -19.03
N PRO A 435 16.27 -29.09 -19.29
CA PRO A 435 17.63 -29.56 -19.13
C PRO A 435 17.91 -29.82 -17.65
N SER A 436 17.96 -31.09 -17.26
CA SER A 436 18.68 -31.51 -16.07
C SER A 436 20.16 -31.24 -16.30
N GLY A 437 20.64 -30.10 -15.81
CA GLY A 437 22.05 -29.79 -15.69
C GLY A 437 22.41 -29.70 -14.21
N GLY A 438 22.58 -30.85 -13.57
CA GLY A 438 23.12 -30.89 -12.22
C GLY A 438 24.57 -30.41 -12.19
N ALA A 439 24.87 -29.53 -11.25
CA ALA A 439 26.12 -29.61 -10.53
C ALA A 439 25.76 -29.58 -9.05
N LEU A 440 26.08 -30.67 -8.35
CA LEU A 440 26.19 -30.66 -6.90
C LEU A 440 27.21 -29.56 -6.56
N GLY A 441 26.71 -28.39 -6.16
CA GLY A 441 27.47 -27.46 -5.35
C GLY A 441 27.95 -28.17 -4.08
N PRO A 442 29.00 -27.67 -3.40
CA PRO A 442 29.50 -28.28 -2.17
C PRO A 442 28.34 -28.53 -1.21
N ASP A 443 28.36 -29.69 -0.54
CA ASP A 443 27.31 -30.13 0.39
C ASP A 443 26.78 -28.94 1.20
N PRO A 444 25.51 -28.54 1.01
CA PRO A 444 24.92 -27.43 1.74
C PRO A 444 25.13 -27.71 3.23
N GLY A 445 25.87 -26.86 3.93
CA GLY A 445 26.03 -27.00 5.38
C GLY A 445 24.66 -27.13 6.05
N GLU A 446 24.62 -27.68 7.27
CA GLU A 446 23.37 -27.92 8.01
C GLU A 446 22.36 -26.74 7.97
N PRO A 447 22.76 -25.46 8.08
CA PRO A 447 21.82 -24.34 7.99
C PRO A 447 21.08 -24.26 6.66
N LEU A 448 21.75 -24.49 5.53
CA LEU A 448 21.14 -24.40 4.20
C LEU A 448 20.19 -25.58 3.93
N ARG A 449 20.46 -26.77 4.50
CA ARG A 449 19.51 -27.91 4.44
C ARG A 449 18.22 -27.62 5.21
N THR A 450 18.32 -26.99 6.38
CA THR A 450 17.15 -26.60 7.17
C THR A 450 16.33 -25.55 6.45
N VAL A 451 16.96 -24.52 5.90
CA VAL A 451 16.26 -23.48 5.10
C VAL A 451 15.60 -24.08 3.86
N LEU A 452 16.31 -24.95 3.11
CA LEU A 452 15.72 -25.65 1.97
C LEU A 452 14.55 -26.56 2.37
N GLY A 453 14.62 -27.23 3.51
CA GLY A 453 13.52 -28.02 4.06
C GLY A 453 12.28 -27.17 4.34
N LEU A 454 12.47 -26.02 5.02
CA LEU A 454 11.39 -25.07 5.29
C LEU A 454 10.82 -24.47 4.00
N PHE A 455 11.66 -24.16 3.00
CA PHE A 455 11.21 -23.61 1.72
C PHE A 455 10.38 -24.63 0.94
N ARG A 456 10.83 -25.89 0.91
CA ARG A 456 10.08 -26.99 0.28
C ARG A 456 8.73 -27.23 0.95
N GLU A 457 8.66 -27.06 2.26
CA GLU A 457 7.43 -27.19 3.04
C GLU A 457 6.46 -26.02 2.77
N VAL A 458 6.95 -24.78 2.89
CA VAL A 458 6.14 -23.57 2.68
C VAL A 458 5.62 -23.48 1.24
N LEU A 459 6.46 -23.79 0.25
CA LEU A 459 6.12 -23.70 -1.17
C LEU A 459 5.49 -25.00 -1.73
N SER A 460 5.43 -26.08 -0.94
CA SER A 460 5.05 -27.42 -1.41
C SER A 460 5.84 -27.89 -2.65
N ALA A 461 7.13 -27.50 -2.74
CA ALA A 461 7.99 -27.70 -3.91
C ALA A 461 9.19 -28.61 -3.55
N PRO A 462 9.03 -29.95 -3.51
CA PRO A 462 10.05 -30.86 -2.96
C PRO A 462 11.35 -30.90 -3.79
N GLU A 463 11.31 -30.46 -5.05
CA GLU A 463 12.46 -30.47 -5.96
C GLU A 463 13.39 -29.26 -5.81
N LEU A 464 13.01 -28.26 -4.99
CA LEU A 464 13.71 -26.99 -4.86
C LEU A 464 15.16 -27.18 -4.39
N GLY A 465 16.11 -26.79 -5.23
CA GLY A 465 17.56 -26.85 -5.02
C GLY A 465 18.13 -25.58 -4.38
N ALA A 466 19.41 -25.64 -4.00
CA ALA A 466 20.12 -24.52 -3.36
C ALA A 466 20.25 -23.28 -4.25
N ASP A 467 20.22 -23.46 -5.57
CA ASP A 467 20.39 -22.41 -6.56
C ASP A 467 19.04 -21.90 -7.13
N ASP A 468 17.93 -22.44 -6.66
CA ASP A 468 16.60 -22.04 -7.11
C ASP A 468 16.15 -20.76 -6.41
N ASN A 469 15.55 -19.85 -7.18
CA ASN A 469 15.02 -18.61 -6.64
C ASN A 469 13.63 -18.84 -6.01
N PHE A 470 13.54 -18.60 -4.70
CA PHE A 470 12.32 -18.70 -3.91
C PHE A 470 11.13 -17.88 -4.47
N PHE A 471 11.41 -16.74 -5.12
CA PHE A 471 10.34 -15.87 -5.66
C PHE A 471 9.89 -16.24 -7.08
N ASP A 472 10.63 -17.11 -7.76
CA ASP A 472 10.32 -17.57 -9.11
C ASP A 472 9.67 -18.97 -9.11
N THR A 473 9.55 -19.60 -7.94
CA THR A 473 9.05 -20.96 -7.73
C THR A 473 7.61 -21.01 -7.25
#